data_AF-A0A6J8AUX9-F1
#
_entry.id   AF-A0A6J8AUX9-F1
#
_cell.length_a   1.000
_cell.length_b   1.000
_cell.length_c   1.000
_cell.angle_alpha   90.00
_cell.angle_beta   90.00
_cell.angle_gamma   90.00
#
_symmetry.space_group_name_H-M   'P 1'
#
loop_
_entity.id
_entity.type
_entity.pdbx_description
1 polymer ?
#
loop_
_entity_poly.entity_id
_entity_poly.type
_entity_poly.pdbx_seq_one_letter_code
_entity_poly.pdbx_strand_id
1 'polypeptide(L)'
;MGLTDVAFTIKLAFYFILFGFILHTIGFGAPYWATGYNSHAGLWQYCSRSRGICVSIDMSLMDRKQVDKFTALKVLECFGFTGSVACLISICIFIFGGRCSESKFITVFNIFLFLATGTVIVIATIMFATMISDLDWAFDRFPLPIACWYNSSDKFAVWRN
;
A
#
# COMPACT_ATOMS: atom_id res chain seq x y z
N MET A 1 19.32 -24.48 26.04
CA MET A 1 18.77 -23.15 25.68
C MET A 1 17.76 -22.79 26.75
N GLY A 2 18.00 -21.70 27.48
CA GLY A 2 17.19 -21.34 28.64
C GLY A 2 15.83 -20.79 28.22
N LEU A 3 14.80 -20.99 29.04
CA LEU A 3 13.44 -20.45 28.83
C LEU A 3 13.46 -18.91 28.64
N THR A 4 14.46 -18.24 29.23
CA THR A 4 14.75 -16.81 29.12
C THR A 4 15.11 -16.37 27.69
N ASP A 5 15.78 -17.22 26.93
CA ASP A 5 16.27 -16.90 25.58
C ASP A 5 15.08 -16.86 24.58
N VAL A 6 14.09 -17.73 24.79
CA VAL A 6 12.91 -17.84 23.93
C VAL A 6 11.99 -16.64 24.12
N ALA A 7 11.72 -16.24 25.37
CA ALA A 7 10.90 -15.08 25.67
C ALA A 7 11.51 -13.77 25.14
N PHE A 8 12.84 -13.64 25.24
CA PHE A 8 13.57 -12.52 24.65
C PHE A 8 13.47 -12.49 23.12
N THR A 9 13.68 -13.64 22.47
CA THR A 9 13.60 -13.76 21.00
C THR A 9 12.23 -13.38 20.45
N ILE A 10 11.15 -13.79 21.12
CA ILE A 10 9.77 -13.49 20.69
C ILE A 10 9.47 -11.99 20.84
N LYS A 11 9.90 -11.35 21.93
CA LYS A 11 9.76 -9.90 22.11
C LYS A 11 10.53 -9.12 21.05
N LEU A 12 11.76 -9.56 20.75
CA LEU A 12 12.58 -8.94 19.72
C LEU A 12 11.91 -9.06 18.34
N ALA A 13 11.42 -10.25 17.98
CA ALA A 13 10.68 -10.47 16.73
C ALA A 13 9.43 -9.59 16.63
N PHE A 14 8.68 -9.43 17.74
CA PHE A 14 7.53 -8.53 17.79
C PHE A 14 7.90 -7.09 17.44
N TYR A 15 9.00 -6.56 17.99
CA TYR A 15 9.43 -5.19 17.65
C TYR A 15 9.80 -5.04 16.18
N PHE A 16 10.46 -6.04 15.58
CA PHE A 16 10.76 -6.02 14.14
C PHE A 16 9.50 -6.05 13.28
N ILE A 17 8.52 -6.89 13.64
CA ILE A 17 7.24 -6.98 12.92
C ILE A 17 6.46 -5.66 13.06
N LEU A 18 6.42 -5.08 14.26
CA LEU A 18 5.77 -3.81 14.51
C LEU A 18 6.43 -2.68 13.70
N PHE A 19 7.76 -2.62 13.70
CA PHE A 19 8.51 -1.66 12.91
C PHE A 19 8.25 -1.83 11.40
N GLY A 20 8.29 -3.07 10.91
CA GLY A 20 7.96 -3.39 9.52
C GLY A 20 6.53 -3.00 9.15
N PHE A 21 5.56 -3.21 10.04
CA PHE A 21 4.18 -2.79 9.83
C PHE A 21 4.04 -1.26 9.76
N ILE A 22 4.74 -0.51 10.61
CA ILE A 22 4.75 0.96 10.56
C ILE A 22 5.31 1.44 9.22
N LEU A 23 6.45 0.89 8.79
CA LEU A 23 7.04 1.24 7.49
C LEU A 23 6.12 0.87 6.32
N HIS A 24 5.49 -0.30 6.37
CA HIS A 24 4.53 -0.73 5.36
C HIS A 24 3.31 0.20 5.33
N THR A 25 2.78 0.60 6.48
CA THR A 25 1.65 1.54 6.58
C THR A 25 1.99 2.90 5.98
N ILE A 26 3.20 3.42 6.26
CA ILE A 26 3.70 4.66 5.67
C ILE A 26 3.80 4.50 4.16
N GLY A 27 4.44 3.42 3.67
CA GLY A 27 4.57 3.13 2.24
C GLY A 27 3.21 3.03 1.56
N PHE A 28 2.28 2.27 2.13
CA PHE A 28 0.93 2.06 1.63
C PHE A 28 0.18 3.39 1.43
N GLY A 29 0.27 4.33 2.38
CA GLY A 29 -0.40 5.63 2.29
C GLY A 29 0.38 6.73 1.54
N ALA A 30 1.70 6.57 1.41
CA ALA A 30 2.57 7.62 0.90
C ALA A 30 2.39 7.87 -0.61
N PRO A 31 2.45 9.13 -1.06
CA PRO A 31 2.44 9.47 -2.48
C PRO A 31 3.81 9.28 -3.17
N TYR A 32 4.74 8.49 -2.62
CA TYR A 32 6.15 8.46 -3.06
C TYR A 32 6.56 7.15 -3.75
N TRP A 33 5.62 6.46 -4.39
CA TRP A 33 5.92 5.23 -5.10
C TRP A 33 6.68 5.52 -6.40
N ALA A 34 6.29 6.58 -7.12
CA ALA A 34 7.01 7.09 -8.29
C ALA A 34 7.21 8.61 -8.21
N THR A 35 8.28 9.09 -8.82
CA THR A 35 8.65 10.52 -8.84
C THR A 35 8.80 11.01 -10.27
N GLY A 36 8.08 12.07 -10.63
CA GLY A 36 8.22 12.78 -11.90
C GLY A 36 8.80 14.18 -11.71
N TYR A 37 9.01 14.91 -12.82
CA TYR A 37 9.72 16.21 -12.86
C TYR A 37 9.19 17.27 -11.87
N ASN A 38 7.92 17.20 -11.47
CA ASN A 38 7.34 18.01 -10.40
C ASN A 38 6.13 17.31 -9.75
N SER A 39 6.20 15.99 -9.61
CA SER A 39 5.08 15.21 -9.11
C SER A 39 5.52 13.95 -8.39
N HIS A 40 4.64 13.47 -7.52
CA HIS A 40 4.80 12.27 -6.73
C HIS A 40 3.52 11.45 -6.87
N ALA A 41 3.65 10.20 -7.31
CA ALA A 41 2.54 9.28 -7.44
C ALA A 41 2.65 8.19 -6.36
N GLY A 42 1.56 7.97 -5.63
CA GLY A 42 1.41 6.80 -4.75
C GLY A 42 0.36 5.83 -5.29
N LEU A 43 -0.02 4.87 -4.45
CA LEU A 43 -1.11 3.95 -4.76
C LEU A 43 -2.47 4.66 -4.84
N TRP A 44 -2.74 5.56 -3.89
CA TRP A 44 -4.06 6.14 -3.67
C TRP A 44 -4.23 7.53 -4.27
N GLN A 45 -3.13 8.27 -4.35
CA GLN A 45 -3.14 9.69 -4.68
C GLN A 45 -1.92 10.08 -5.53
N TYR A 46 -2.11 11.13 -6.30
CA TYR A 46 -1.09 11.79 -7.10
C TYR A 46 -0.97 13.23 -6.64
N CYS A 47 0.25 13.68 -6.38
CA CYS A 47 0.54 15.03 -5.90
C CYS A 47 1.42 15.78 -6.91
N SER A 48 1.02 16.99 -7.27
CA SER A 48 1.80 17.90 -8.10
C SER A 48 2.45 18.98 -7.22
N ARG A 49 3.79 19.02 -7.23
CA ARG A 49 4.60 19.99 -6.48
C ARG A 49 4.46 21.40 -7.05
N SER A 50 4.34 21.55 -8.36
CA SER A 50 4.21 22.85 -9.03
C SER A 50 2.88 23.54 -8.71
N ARG A 51 1.84 22.77 -8.38
CA ARG A 51 0.50 23.32 -8.05
C ARG A 51 0.16 23.22 -6.56
N GLY A 52 0.91 22.45 -5.77
CA GLY A 52 0.58 22.18 -4.37
C GLY A 52 -0.74 21.40 -4.20
N ILE A 53 -1.14 20.61 -5.21
CA ILE A 53 -2.42 19.90 -5.22
C ILE A 53 -2.15 18.40 -5.21
N CYS A 54 -2.86 17.68 -4.33
CA CYS A 54 -2.97 16.23 -4.36
C CYS A 54 -4.39 15.82 -4.77
N VAL A 55 -4.50 14.90 -5.71
CA VAL A 55 -5.77 14.33 -6.17
C VAL A 55 -5.76 12.83 -5.96
N SER A 56 -6.92 12.25 -5.63
CA SER A 56 -7.06 10.80 -5.64
C SER A 56 -6.87 10.27 -7.06
N ILE A 57 -6.24 9.10 -7.18
CA ILE A 57 -6.08 8.45 -8.48
C ILE A 57 -7.44 7.85 -8.86
N ASP A 58 -8.18 8.58 -9.68
CA ASP A 58 -9.38 8.09 -10.34
C ASP A 58 -8.99 7.24 -11.55
N MET A 59 -9.32 5.95 -11.46
CA MET A 59 -9.02 4.97 -12.50
C MET A 59 -9.88 5.17 -13.75
N SER A 60 -10.94 5.98 -13.68
CA SER A 60 -11.79 6.30 -14.84
C SER A 60 -11.06 7.05 -15.96
N LEU A 61 -9.94 7.70 -15.64
CA LEU A 61 -9.15 8.53 -16.56
C LEU A 61 -7.95 7.81 -17.19
N MET A 62 -7.65 6.58 -16.76
CA MET A 62 -6.54 5.78 -17.27
C MET A 62 -7.00 4.87 -18.43
N ASP A 63 -6.06 4.46 -19.30
CA ASP A 63 -6.34 3.43 -20.30
C ASP A 63 -6.72 2.11 -19.62
N ARG A 64 -7.69 1.37 -20.18
CA ARG A 64 -8.25 0.16 -19.55
C ARG A 64 -7.18 -0.86 -19.14
N LYS A 65 -6.16 -1.05 -19.99
CA LYS A 65 -5.06 -1.99 -19.70
C LYS A 65 -4.21 -1.55 -18.50
N GLN A 66 -4.06 -0.25 -18.28
CA GLN A 66 -3.33 0.30 -17.14
C GLN A 66 -4.18 0.26 -15.86
N VAL A 67 -5.49 0.49 -15.99
CA VAL A 67 -6.47 0.34 -14.90
C VAL A 67 -6.42 -1.07 -14.32
N ASP A 68 -6.46 -2.10 -15.17
CA ASP A 68 -6.50 -3.49 -14.69
C ASP A 68 -5.25 -3.85 -13.90
N LYS A 69 -4.07 -3.45 -14.40
CA LYS A 69 -2.77 -3.67 -13.74
C LYS A 69 -2.67 -2.92 -12.40
N PHE A 70 -3.07 -1.66 -12.37
CA PHE A 70 -3.00 -0.83 -11.16
C PHE A 70 -4.05 -1.24 -10.12
N THR A 71 -5.22 -1.70 -10.56
CA THR A 71 -6.24 -2.28 -9.69
C THR A 71 -5.74 -3.57 -9.05
N ALA A 72 -5.11 -4.46 -9.83
CA ALA A 72 -4.51 -5.68 -9.30
C ALA A 72 -3.45 -5.37 -8.22
N LEU A 73 -2.61 -4.36 -8.46
CA LEU A 73 -1.63 -3.89 -7.49
C LEU A 73 -2.29 -3.41 -6.18
N LYS A 74 -3.30 -2.53 -6.28
CA LYS A 74 -4.06 -2.04 -5.11
C LYS A 74 -4.66 -3.19 -4.30
N VAL A 75 -5.22 -4.19 -4.99
CA VAL A 75 -5.81 -5.36 -4.35
C VAL A 75 -4.74 -6.19 -3.63
N LEU A 76 -3.60 -6.45 -4.26
CA LEU A 76 -2.48 -7.17 -3.64
C LEU A 76 -1.94 -6.43 -2.40
N GLU A 77 -1.73 -5.12 -2.49
CA GLU A 77 -1.32 -4.30 -1.35
C GLU A 77 -2.36 -4.31 -0.22
N CYS A 78 -3.66 -4.23 -0.53
CA CYS A 78 -4.72 -4.37 0.48
C CYS A 78 -4.71 -5.76 1.15
N PHE A 79 -4.47 -6.84 0.40
CA PHE A 79 -4.30 -8.17 0.96
C PHE A 79 -3.06 -8.28 1.86
N GLY A 80 -1.93 -7.68 1.45
CA GLY A 80 -0.74 -7.56 2.28
C GLY A 80 -1.01 -6.78 3.58
N PHE A 81 -1.69 -5.64 3.47
CA PHE A 81 -2.01 -4.80 4.62
C PHE A 81 -2.93 -5.53 5.60
N THR A 82 -4.03 -6.11 5.12
CA THR A 82 -4.96 -6.90 5.96
C THR A 82 -4.30 -8.12 6.60
N GLY A 83 -3.45 -8.83 5.86
CA GLY A 83 -2.65 -9.94 6.39
C GLY A 83 -1.69 -9.50 7.49
N SER A 84 -1.07 -8.32 7.35
CA SER A 84 -0.15 -7.77 8.36
C SER A 84 -0.87 -7.38 9.65
N VAL A 85 -2.09 -6.84 9.56
CA VAL A 85 -2.96 -6.57 10.71
C VAL A 85 -3.37 -7.86 11.40
N ALA A 86 -3.79 -8.88 10.64
CA ALA A 86 -4.14 -10.19 11.19
C ALA A 86 -2.94 -10.85 11.91
N CYS A 87 -1.74 -10.72 11.35
CA CYS A 87 -0.51 -11.20 11.96
C CYS A 87 -0.21 -10.49 13.29
N LEU A 88 -0.32 -9.16 13.33
CA LEU A 88 -0.15 -8.39 14.56
C LEU A 88 -1.16 -8.79 15.65
N ILE A 89 -2.44 -8.93 15.29
CA ILE A 89 -3.48 -9.35 16.24
C ILE A 89 -3.16 -10.74 16.79
N SER A 90 -2.79 -11.68 15.92
CA SER A 90 -2.44 -13.05 16.31
C SER A 90 -1.22 -13.11 17.23
N ILE A 91 -0.19 -12.29 16.99
CA ILE A 91 0.99 -12.18 17.86
C ILE A 91 0.63 -11.54 19.20
N CYS A 92 -0.21 -10.50 19.22
CA CYS A 92 -0.71 -9.90 20.45
C CYS A 92 -1.47 -10.95 21.29
N ILE A 93 -2.36 -11.73 20.67
CA ILE A 93 -3.06 -12.83 21.34
C ILE A 93 -2.05 -13.87 21.87
N PHE A 94 -1.00 -14.18 21.12
CA PHE A 94 0.03 -15.11 21.56
C PHE A 94 0.80 -14.61 22.79
N ILE A 95 1.15 -13.32 22.85
CA ILE A 95 1.91 -12.71 23.95
C ILE A 95 1.03 -12.52 25.20
N PHE A 96 -0.19 -11.99 25.03
CA PHE A 96 -1.07 -11.62 26.14
C PHE A 96 -2.04 -12.73 26.56
N GLY A 97 -2.30 -13.70 25.68
CA GLY A 97 -3.33 -14.71 25.88
C GLY A 97 -3.02 -15.77 26.93
N GLY A 98 -1.81 -15.78 27.52
CA GLY A 98 -1.39 -16.55 28.70
C GLY A 98 -1.41 -18.08 28.57
N ARG A 99 -2.53 -18.65 28.13
CA ARG A 99 -2.78 -20.09 27.88
C ARG A 99 -2.55 -20.50 26.42
N CYS A 100 -2.60 -19.56 25.48
CA CYS A 100 -2.43 -19.84 24.05
C CYS A 100 -0.95 -19.94 23.61
N SER A 101 -0.01 -19.48 24.43
CA SER A 101 1.42 -19.39 24.11
C SER A 101 2.12 -20.75 23.97
N GLU A 102 1.55 -21.82 24.56
CA GLU A 102 2.11 -23.17 24.48
C GLU A 102 1.66 -23.94 23.23
N SER A 103 0.70 -23.41 22.48
CA SER A 103 0.18 -24.09 21.30
C SER A 103 1.14 -23.96 20.11
N LYS A 104 1.85 -25.05 19.79
CA LYS A 104 2.72 -25.14 18.61
C LYS A 104 2.00 -24.75 17.31
N PHE A 105 0.69 -25.00 17.24
CA PHE A 105 -0.14 -24.66 16.09
C PHE A 105 -0.18 -23.14 15.82
N ILE A 106 -0.37 -22.31 16.84
CA ILE A 106 -0.45 -20.85 16.66
C ILE A 106 0.91 -20.29 16.22
N THR A 107 2.01 -20.83 16.74
CA THR A 107 3.36 -20.42 16.30
C THR A 107 3.58 -20.75 14.82
N VAL A 108 3.27 -21.98 14.39
CA VAL A 108 3.42 -22.38 12.98
C VAL A 108 2.50 -21.56 12.08
N PHE A 109 1.25 -21.35 12.47
CA PHE A 109 0.29 -20.52 11.73
C PHE A 109 0.80 -19.09 11.55
N ASN A 110 1.34 -18.48 12.60
CA ASN A 110 1.89 -17.11 12.53
C ASN A 110 3.09 -17.01 11.60
N ILE A 111 3.96 -18.02 11.57
CA ILE A 111 5.09 -18.08 10.63
C ILE A 111 4.57 -18.10 9.18
N PHE A 112 3.61 -18.98 8.88
CA PHE A 112 3.02 -19.04 7.54
C PHE A 112 2.31 -17.75 7.15
N LEU A 113 1.53 -17.17 8.08
CA LEU A 113 0.83 -15.91 7.84
C LEU A 113 1.80 -14.77 7.56
N PHE A 114 2.89 -14.66 8.33
CA PHE A 114 3.91 -13.64 8.13
C PHE A 114 4.63 -13.81 6.79
N LEU A 115 5.05 -15.04 6.45
CA LEU A 115 5.71 -15.33 5.17
C LEU A 115 4.79 -15.06 3.98
N ALA A 116 3.54 -15.49 4.04
CA ALA A 116 2.56 -15.24 2.99
C ALA A 116 2.31 -13.74 2.80
N THR A 117 2.10 -13.01 3.90
CA THR A 117 1.87 -11.57 3.88
C THR A 117 3.08 -10.82 3.32
N GLY A 118 4.27 -11.12 3.82
CA GLY A 118 5.51 -10.50 3.34
C GLY A 118 5.76 -10.78 1.86
N THR A 119 5.48 -12.01 1.41
CA THR A 119 5.61 -12.38 -0.01
C THR A 119 4.64 -11.59 -0.88
N VAL A 120 3.38 -11.42 -0.46
CA VAL A 120 2.39 -10.63 -1.21
C VAL A 120 2.83 -9.16 -1.34
N ILE A 121 3.32 -8.55 -0.26
CA ILE A 121 3.83 -7.16 -0.28
C ILE A 121 5.05 -7.04 -1.21
N VAL A 122 5.99 -7.99 -1.15
CA VAL A 122 7.16 -8.00 -2.03
C VAL A 122 6.77 -8.18 -3.50
N ILE A 123 5.83 -9.08 -3.80
CA ILE A 123 5.33 -9.26 -5.17
C ILE A 123 4.66 -7.98 -5.68
N ALA A 124 3.83 -7.33 -4.87
CA ALA A 124 3.16 -6.09 -5.22
C ALA A 124 4.18 -4.96 -5.53
N THR A 125 5.17 -4.78 -4.66
CA THR A 125 6.23 -3.77 -4.90
C THR A 125 7.07 -4.07 -6.15
N ILE A 126 7.42 -5.34 -6.41
CA ILE A 126 8.10 -5.73 -7.65
C ILE A 126 7.23 -5.46 -8.87
N MET A 127 5.95 -5.85 -8.83
CA MET A 127 5.01 -5.58 -9.92
C MET A 127 4.94 -4.08 -10.22
N PHE A 128 4.84 -3.24 -9.20
CA PHE A 128 4.87 -1.79 -9.40
C PHE A 128 6.19 -1.30 -10.00
N ALA A 129 7.34 -1.79 -9.51
CA ALA A 129 8.65 -1.43 -10.05
C ALA A 129 8.78 -1.79 -11.53
N THR A 130 8.28 -2.96 -11.94
CA THR A 130 8.25 -3.36 -13.36
C THR A 130 7.28 -2.55 -14.21
N MET A 131 6.26 -1.95 -13.59
CA MET A 131 5.33 -1.06 -14.29
C MET A 131 5.94 0.31 -14.55
N ILE A 132 6.79 0.84 -13.66
CA ILE A 132 7.43 2.16 -13.85
C ILE A 132 8.21 2.21 -15.16
N SER A 133 9.01 1.19 -15.48
CA SER A 133 9.78 1.14 -16.72
C SER A 133 8.92 1.20 -17.99
N ASP A 134 7.66 0.77 -17.89
CA ASP A 134 6.67 0.84 -18.97
C ASP A 134 5.77 2.09 -18.90
N LEU A 135 5.76 2.82 -17.77
CA LEU A 135 4.86 3.94 -17.46
C LEU A 135 5.54 5.31 -17.43
N ASP A 136 6.85 5.42 -17.67
CA ASP A 136 7.55 6.72 -17.71
C ASP A 136 6.80 7.77 -18.56
N TRP A 137 6.28 7.37 -19.73
CA TRP A 137 5.50 8.24 -20.60
C TRP A 137 4.09 8.60 -20.08
N ALA A 138 3.51 7.79 -19.20
CA ALA A 138 2.18 8.00 -18.64
C ALA A 138 2.19 8.99 -17.48
N PHE A 139 3.25 9.01 -16.67
CA PHE A 139 3.42 9.99 -15.59
C PHE A 139 3.83 11.37 -16.11
N ASP A 140 4.53 11.45 -17.24
CA ASP A 140 4.75 12.70 -17.97
C ASP A 140 3.48 13.22 -18.66
N ARG A 141 2.61 12.30 -19.09
CA ARG A 141 1.38 12.65 -19.81
C ARG A 141 0.15 12.75 -18.95
N PHE A 142 0.15 12.41 -17.65
CA PHE A 142 -0.99 12.55 -16.75
C PHE A 142 -1.55 13.97 -16.92
N PRO A 143 -2.56 14.16 -17.78
CA PRO A 143 -3.12 15.47 -17.98
C PRO A 143 -3.95 15.56 -16.71
N LEU A 144 -3.46 16.34 -15.74
CA LEU A 144 -4.31 16.75 -14.63
C LEU A 144 -5.69 17.02 -15.23
N PRO A 145 -6.78 16.41 -14.74
CA PRO A 145 -8.13 16.54 -15.32
C PRO A 145 -8.70 17.97 -15.22
N ILE A 146 -7.84 18.98 -15.15
CA ILE A 146 -8.17 20.36 -15.40
C ILE A 146 -8.43 20.62 -16.89
N ALA A 147 -7.98 19.78 -17.83
CA ALA A 147 -8.47 19.94 -19.23
C ALA A 147 -9.98 19.65 -19.35
N CYS A 148 -10.54 18.79 -18.50
CA CYS A 148 -11.98 18.56 -18.42
C CYS A 148 -12.72 19.53 -17.48
N TRP A 149 -12.03 20.10 -16.49
CA TRP A 149 -12.63 21.16 -15.65
C TRP A 149 -12.62 22.54 -16.32
N TYR A 150 -11.56 22.88 -17.07
CA TYR A 150 -11.42 24.17 -17.74
C TYR A 150 -12.36 24.31 -18.94
N ASN A 151 -12.78 23.19 -19.54
CA ASN A 151 -13.76 23.18 -20.64
C ASN A 151 -15.20 22.87 -20.16
N SER A 152 -15.46 22.88 -18.84
CA SER A 152 -16.84 22.86 -18.29
C SER A 152 -17.34 24.24 -17.85
N SER A 153 -16.49 25.26 -17.92
CA SER A 153 -16.86 26.66 -17.70
C SER A 153 -17.94 27.14 -18.68
N ASP A 154 -18.01 26.54 -19.87
CA ASP A 154 -19.02 26.89 -20.89
C ASP A 154 -20.35 26.13 -20.73
N LYS A 155 -20.49 25.24 -19.72
CA LYS A 155 -21.75 24.52 -19.48
C LYS A 155 -22.51 24.94 -18.21
N PHE A 156 -22.00 25.90 -17.45
CA PHE A 156 -22.73 26.49 -16.32
C PHE A 156 -23.56 27.75 -16.68
N ALA A 157 -23.64 28.12 -17.97
CA ALA A 157 -24.51 29.20 -18.44
C ALA A 157 -25.98 28.77 -18.70
N VAL A 158 -26.34 27.49 -18.51
CA VAL A 158 -27.68 26.95 -18.82
C VAL A 158 -28.56 26.78 -17.56
N TRP A 159 -28.23 27.44 -16.45
CA TRP A 159 -29.11 27.50 -15.25
C TRP A 159 -29.38 28.92 -14.76
N ARG A 160 -29.28 29.92 -15.66
CA ARG A 160 -29.85 31.25 -15.44
C ARG A 160 -30.85 31.56 -16.54
N ASN A 161 -32.05 31.00 -16.39
CA ASN A 161 -33.34 31.57 -16.76
C ASN A 161 -34.42 30.87 -15.93
#